data_AF-A0A7G8F8N3-F1
#
_entry.id   AF-A0A7G8F8N3-F1
#
_cell.length_a   1.000
_cell.length_b   1.000
_cell.length_c   1.000
_cell.angle_alpha   90.00
_cell.angle_beta   90.00
_cell.angle_gamma   90.00
#
_symmetry.space_group_name_H-M   'P 1'
#
loop_
_entity.id
_entity.type
_entity.pdbx_description
1 polymer ?
#
loop_
_entity_poly.entity_id
_entity_poly.type
_entity_poly.pdbx_seq_one_letter_code
_entity_poly.pdbx_strand_id
1 'polypeptide(L)' 'MSTEIRNWEVVAKAMEATGATSSQMYQRAKALAQGKLDPMPTSFPEAPYSISAVLG' A
#
# COMPACT_ATOMS: atom_id res chain seq x y z
N MET A 1 -2.15 -14.03 12.93
CA MET A 1 -1.50 -13.75 11.63
C MET A 1 -2.56 -13.84 10.54
N SER A 2 -3.00 -12.69 10.00
CA SER A 2 -4.09 -12.61 9.02
C SER A 2 -3.63 -13.06 7.62
N THR A 3 -4.56 -13.47 6.78
CA THR A 3 -4.31 -13.85 5.38
C THR A 3 -3.74 -12.70 4.57
N GLU A 4 -4.13 -11.46 4.84
CA GLU A 4 -3.58 -10.26 4.19
C GLU A 4 -2.07 -10.13 4.38
N ILE A 5 -1.57 -10.33 5.61
CA ILE A 5 -0.14 -10.27 5.91
C ILE A 5 0.63 -11.32 5.08
N ARG A 6 0.09 -12.54 4.97
CA ARG A 6 0.71 -13.61 4.18
C ARG A 6 0.71 -13.30 2.68
N ASN A 7 -0.36 -12.72 2.16
CA ASN A 7 -0.46 -12.34 0.76
C ASN A 7 0.58 -11.26 0.42
N TRP A 8 0.72 -10.25 1.27
CA TRP A 8 1.73 -9.20 1.10
C TRP A 8 3.16 -9.73 1.22
N GLU A 9 3.41 -10.73 2.06
CA GLU A 9 4.71 -11.40 2.12
C GLU A 9 5.05 -12.11 0.79
N VAL A 10 4.08 -12.79 0.18
CA VAL A 10 4.25 -13.45 -1.13
C VAL A 10 4.53 -12.42 -2.23
N VAL A 11 3.80 -11.30 -2.23
CA VAL A 11 4.03 -10.20 -3.18
C VAL A 11 5.42 -9.61 -2.99
N ALA A 12 5.83 -9.33 -1.75
CA ALA A 12 7.16 -8.79 -1.46
C ALA A 12 8.26 -9.74 -1.95
N LYS A 13 8.17 -11.05 -1.67
CA LYS A 13 9.12 -12.05 -2.15
C LYS A 13 9.18 -12.16 -3.67
N ALA A 14 8.03 -12.10 -4.35
CA ALA A 14 8.00 -12.09 -5.82
C ALA A 14 8.67 -10.84 -6.39
N MET A 15 8.51 -9.69 -5.73
CA MET A 15 9.18 -8.44 -6.12
C MET A 15 10.69 -8.48 -5.84
N GLU A 16 11.15 -9.15 -4.78
CA GLU A 16 12.58 -9.39 -4.55
C GLU A 16 13.18 -10.30 -5.63
N ALA A 17 12.49 -11.36 -6.02
CA ALA A 17 12.94 -12.29 -7.06
C ALA A 17 13.07 -11.62 -8.44
N THR A 18 12.26 -10.59 -8.70
CA THR A 18 12.29 -9.81 -9.94
C THR A 18 13.24 -8.61 -9.87
N GLY A 19 13.86 -8.35 -8.72
CA GLY A 19 14.74 -7.20 -8.50
C GLY A 19 14.01 -5.86 -8.36
N ALA A 20 12.69 -5.86 -8.22
CA ALA A 20 11.85 -4.66 -8.09
C ALA A 20 11.86 -4.06 -6.66
N THR A 21 12.98 -4.14 -5.96
CA THR A 21 13.14 -3.76 -4.54
C THR A 21 13.21 -2.25 -4.31
N SER A 22 13.45 -1.47 -5.35
CA SER A 22 13.43 0.00 -5.31
C SER A 22 12.04 0.59 -5.59
N SER A 23 11.07 -0.23 -6.03
CA SER A 23 9.72 0.24 -6.33
C SER A 23 8.96 0.62 -5.06
N GLN A 24 8.18 1.71 -5.12
CA GLN A 24 7.27 2.10 -4.05
C GLN A 24 6.33 0.95 -3.66
N MET A 25 5.90 0.13 -4.63
CA MET A 25 5.03 -1.01 -4.35
C MET A 25 5.71 -2.10 -3.52
N TYR A 26 7.02 -2.30 -3.66
CA TYR A 26 7.76 -3.23 -2.81
C TYR A 26 7.86 -2.70 -1.38
N GLN A 27 8.10 -1.40 -1.19
CA GLN A 27 8.13 -0.77 0.13
C GLN A 27 6.78 -0.92 0.85
N ARG A 28 5.67 -0.77 0.10
CA ARG A 28 4.30 -1.01 0.60
C ARG A 28 4.08 -2.47 0.97
N ALA A 29 4.36 -3.40 0.05
CA ALA A 29 4.20 -4.83 0.28
C ALA A 29 5.01 -5.30 1.50
N LYS A 30 6.24 -4.80 1.66
CA LYS A 30 7.10 -5.11 2.81
C LYS A 30 6.56 -4.56 4.13
N ALA A 31 6.02 -3.34 4.15
CA ALA A 31 5.39 -2.76 5.33
C ALA A 31 4.11 -3.51 5.73
N LEU A 32 3.26 -3.84 4.75
CA LEU A 32 2.02 -4.60 4.96
C LEU A 32 2.30 -6.05 5.39
N ALA A 33 3.36 -6.67 4.87
CA ALA A 33 3.85 -7.98 5.33
C ALA A 33 4.38 -7.95 6.78
N GLN A 34 4.78 -6.79 7.29
CA GLN A 34 5.11 -6.59 8.71
C GLN A 34 3.88 -6.30 9.58
N GLY A 35 2.68 -6.29 9.00
CA GLY A 35 1.44 -5.89 9.68
C GLY A 35 1.37 -4.38 9.97
N LYS A 36 2.21 -3.57 9.31
CA LYS A 36 2.13 -2.11 9.40
C LYS A 36 1.10 -1.58 8.40
N LEU A 37 0.54 -0.41 8.71
CA LEU A 37 -0.27 0.34 7.77
C LEU A 37 0.56 0.71 6.52
N ASP A 38 -0.11 0.82 5.39
CA ASP A 38 0.50 1.22 4.12
C ASP A 38 1.25 2.55 4.33
N PRO A 39 2.58 2.60 4.13
CA PRO A 39 3.40 3.77 4.45
C PRO A 39 3.20 4.91 3.44
N MET A 40 2.39 4.71 2.40
CA MET A 40 2.11 5.69 1.38
C MET A 40 0.70 6.23 1.61
N PRO A 41 0.50 7.55 1.78
CA PRO A 41 -0.84 8.11 1.84
C PRO A 41 -1.53 7.80 0.51
N THR A 42 -2.73 7.22 0.54
CA THR A 42 -3.55 6.91 -0.63
C THR A 42 -4.04 8.15 -1.39
N SER A 43 -3.52 9.33 -1.05
CA SER A 43 -3.68 10.56 -1.80
C SER A 43 -2.53 11.52 -1.46
N PHE A 44 -1.71 11.88 -2.45
CA PHE A 44 -0.88 13.08 -2.37
C PHE A 44 -1.01 13.89 -3.69
N PRO A 45 -1.65 15.07 -3.65
CA PRO A 45 -2.25 15.69 -2.46
C PRO A 45 -3.37 14.80 -1.92
N GLU A 46 -3.58 14.84 -0.60
CA GLU A 46 -4.80 14.31 0.03
C GLU A 46 -5.95 14.79 -0.85
N ALA A 47 -6.71 13.88 -1.48
CA ALA A 47 -7.78 14.30 -2.36
C ALA A 47 -8.65 15.19 -1.49
N PRO A 48 -8.80 16.49 -1.80
CA PRO A 48 -9.70 17.31 -1.01
C PRO A 48 -11.02 16.55 -0.98
N TYR A 49 -11.65 16.46 0.19
CA TYR A 49 -12.97 15.88 0.35
C TYR A 49 -13.96 16.66 -0.53
N SER A 50 -13.92 16.48 -1.85
CA SER A 50 -14.73 17.14 -2.85
C SER A 50 -16.03 16.35 -2.97
N ILE A 51 -16.76 16.32 -1.86
CA ILE A 51 -18.21 16.24 -1.91
C ILE A 51 -18.70 17.56 -1.32
N SER A 52 -18.60 18.61 -2.14
CA SER A 52 -19.57 19.70 -2.07
C SER A 52 -20.89 19.13 -2.54
N ALA A 53 -21.56 18.36 -1.68
CA ALA A 53 -22.99 18.15 -1.83
C ALA A 53 -23.65 19.49 -1.49
N VAL A 54 -23.77 20.35 -2.51
CA VAL A 54 -24.70 21.47 -2.46
C VAL A 54 -26.08 20.84 -2.28
N LEU A 55 -26.62 20.96 -1.07
CA LEU A 55 -28.05 20.78 -0.82
C LEU A 55 -28.76 21.90 -1.59
N GLY A 56 -29.31 21.54 -2.74
CA GLY A 56 -30.32 22.33 -3.46
C GLY A 56 -31.71 21.99 -2.96
#